data_AF-A0A6H5JDL6-F1
#
_entry.id   AF-A0A6H5JDL6-F1
#
_cell.length_a   1.000
_cell.length_b   1.000
_cell.length_c   1.000
_cell.angle_alpha   90.00
_cell.angle_beta   90.00
_cell.angle_gamma   90.00
#
_symmetry.space_group_name_H-M   'P 1'
#
loop_
_entity.id
_entity.type
_entity.pdbx_description
1 polymer ?
#
loop_
_entity_poly.entity_id
_entity_poly.type
_entity_poly.pdbx_seq_one_letter_code
_entity_poly.pdbx_strand_id
1 'polypeptide(L)'
;MDRELEQFHNSNAQLDLLIGELREKLDGMQAQNLDQRKRIADQEASRGRLQKELYECVQHIQDPPALRAHVTAMYKSNVTVDLPRNEMDANVIHEYHRHKEYLESSLRYLHHKFVADVGGHRTENIKVMQDNMLLIKEINTQRAHNKAAKRVLESQVNMLKRFGTSSKHRRAAGVVYSSTAVVGDRPETSHEEPASIIENNKAKIASLRALVADLEGRLVSNRPYSREILPPMDGVNTVS
;
A
#
# COMPACT_ATOMS: atom_id res chain seq x y z
N MET A 1 -106.33 -15.81 6.25
CA MET A 1 -106.13 -14.81 7.32
C MET A 1 -105.39 -15.38 8.52
N ASP A 2 -106.00 -16.13 9.43
CA ASP A 2 -105.29 -16.58 10.67
C ASP A 2 -104.08 -17.48 10.40
N ARG A 3 -104.21 -18.42 9.46
CA ARG A 3 -103.10 -19.32 9.06
C ARG A 3 -101.94 -18.58 8.37
N GLU A 4 -102.21 -17.48 7.68
CA GLU A 4 -101.18 -16.66 7.03
C GLU A 4 -100.48 -15.77 8.06
N LEU A 5 -101.24 -15.20 9.00
CA LEU A 5 -100.70 -14.49 10.16
C LEU A 5 -99.77 -15.38 10.99
N GLU A 6 -100.16 -16.63 11.23
CA GLU A 6 -99.35 -17.61 11.96
C GLU A 6 -98.06 -17.97 11.21
N GLN A 7 -98.09 -18.05 9.88
CA GLN A 7 -96.88 -18.22 9.05
C GLN A 7 -95.96 -17.00 9.12
N PHE A 8 -96.50 -15.77 9.08
CA PHE A 8 -95.70 -14.57 9.25
C PHE A 8 -95.07 -14.46 10.64
N HIS A 9 -95.79 -14.84 11.70
CA HIS A 9 -95.23 -14.89 13.05
C HIS A 9 -94.11 -15.92 13.18
N ASN A 10 -94.27 -17.12 12.62
CA ASN A 10 -93.22 -18.13 12.59
C ASN A 10 -92.00 -17.68 11.77
N SER A 11 -92.23 -17.04 10.62
CA SER A 11 -91.14 -16.48 9.80
C SER A 11 -90.40 -15.36 10.52
N ASN A 12 -91.11 -14.46 11.21
CA ASN A 12 -90.49 -13.39 11.98
C ASN A 12 -89.66 -13.95 13.15
N ALA A 13 -90.18 -14.95 13.86
CA ALA A 13 -89.42 -15.63 14.91
C ALA A 13 -88.13 -16.30 14.37
N GLN A 14 -88.19 -16.91 13.18
CA GLN A 14 -87.00 -17.47 12.52
C GLN A 14 -86.00 -16.39 12.09
N LEU A 15 -86.48 -15.26 11.57
CA LEU A 15 -85.61 -14.13 11.20
C LEU A 15 -84.94 -13.53 12.44
N ASP A 16 -85.64 -13.42 13.57
CA ASP A 16 -85.07 -12.94 14.83
C ASP A 16 -83.97 -13.87 15.37
N LEU A 17 -84.16 -15.19 15.28
CA LEU A 17 -83.13 -16.17 15.60
C LEU A 17 -81.90 -16.01 14.68
N LEU A 18 -82.12 -15.90 13.36
CA LEU A 18 -81.04 -15.71 12.39
C LEU A 18 -80.29 -14.39 12.63
N ILE A 19 -81.00 -13.31 12.97
CA ILE A 19 -80.37 -12.04 13.35
C ILE A 19 -79.50 -12.23 14.60
N GLY A 20 -79.95 -13.01 15.59
CA GLY A 20 -79.16 -13.39 16.76
C GLY A 20 -77.87 -14.13 16.38
N GLU A 21 -77.98 -15.18 15.58
CA GLU A 21 -76.83 -15.98 15.11
C GLU A 21 -75.83 -15.14 14.31
N LEU A 22 -76.32 -14.26 13.42
CA LEU A 22 -75.47 -13.37 12.63
C LEU A 22 -74.73 -12.35 13.51
N ARG A 23 -75.37 -11.84 14.58
CA ARG A 23 -74.72 -10.94 15.55
C ARG A 23 -73.63 -11.67 16.32
N GLU A 24 -73.91 -12.87 16.82
CA GLU A 24 -72.91 -13.68 17.54
C GLU A 24 -71.72 -14.02 16.64
N LYS A 25 -71.97 -14.36 15.37
CA LYS A 25 -70.90 -14.58 14.38
C LYS A 25 -70.08 -13.32 14.11
N LEU A 26 -70.73 -12.16 14.02
CA LEU A 26 -70.07 -10.88 13.82
C LEU A 26 -69.18 -10.53 15.03
N ASP A 27 -69.67 -10.71 16.24
CA ASP A 27 -68.90 -10.51 17.48
C ASP A 27 -67.71 -11.48 17.57
N GLY A 28 -67.92 -12.75 17.22
CA GLY A 28 -66.84 -13.75 17.14
C GLY A 28 -65.76 -13.38 16.12
N MET A 29 -66.15 -12.92 14.92
CA MET A 29 -65.21 -12.44 13.90
C MET A 29 -64.47 -11.18 14.33
N GLN A 30 -65.11 -10.26 15.05
CA GLN A 30 -64.47 -9.08 15.61
C GLN A 30 -63.43 -9.45 16.67
N ALA A 31 -63.76 -10.38 17.58
CA ALA A 31 -62.83 -10.89 18.58
C ALA A 31 -61.60 -11.58 17.93
N GLN A 32 -61.83 -12.40 16.89
CA GLN A 32 -60.74 -13.02 16.13
C GLN A 32 -59.86 -11.98 15.42
N ASN A 33 -60.46 -10.94 14.84
CA ASN A 33 -59.69 -9.85 14.22
C ASN A 33 -58.81 -9.12 15.24
N LEU A 34 -59.31 -8.87 16.44
CA LEU A 34 -58.52 -8.24 17.51
C LEU A 34 -57.36 -9.14 17.96
N ASP A 35 -57.59 -10.44 18.13
CA ASP A 35 -56.53 -11.39 18.47
C ASP A 35 -55.46 -11.47 17.37
N GLN A 36 -55.87 -11.54 16.11
CA GLN A 36 -54.94 -11.53 14.98
C GLN A 36 -54.13 -10.23 14.92
N ARG A 37 -54.77 -9.06 15.10
CA ARG A 37 -54.06 -7.77 15.15
C ARG A 37 -53.04 -7.73 16.29
N LYS A 38 -53.40 -8.24 17.46
CA LYS A 38 -52.49 -8.34 18.60
C LYS A 38 -51.30 -9.26 18.29
N ARG A 39 -51.56 -10.45 17.73
CA ARG A 39 -50.51 -11.39 17.31
C ARG A 39 -49.56 -10.77 16.29
N ILE A 40 -50.08 -10.03 15.31
CA ILE A 40 -49.25 -9.33 14.32
C ILE A 40 -48.37 -8.28 15.02
N ALA A 41 -48.94 -7.46 15.90
CA ALA A 41 -48.17 -6.46 16.64
C ALA A 41 -47.07 -7.08 17.53
N ASP A 42 -47.38 -8.18 18.21
CA ASP A 42 -46.41 -8.91 19.04
C ASP A 42 -45.26 -9.50 18.20
N GLN A 43 -45.58 -10.06 17.02
CA GLN A 43 -44.59 -10.59 16.07
C GLN A 43 -43.73 -9.49 15.45
N GLU A 44 -44.32 -8.34 15.10
CA GLU A 44 -43.58 -7.18 14.60
C GLU A 44 -42.63 -6.64 15.66
N ALA A 45 -43.08 -6.57 16.93
CA ALA A 45 -42.25 -6.16 18.04
C ALA A 45 -41.10 -7.16 18.30
N SER A 46 -41.34 -8.47 18.21
CA SER A 46 -40.26 -9.47 18.33
C SER A 46 -39.27 -9.39 17.17
N ARG A 47 -39.75 -9.17 15.94
CA ARG A 47 -38.89 -8.95 14.77
C ARG A 47 -38.03 -7.71 14.95
N GLY A 48 -38.60 -6.60 15.41
CA GLY A 48 -37.88 -5.36 15.66
C GLY A 48 -36.80 -5.50 16.74
N ARG A 49 -37.11 -6.20 17.84
CA ARG A 49 -36.12 -6.52 18.89
C ARG A 49 -34.97 -7.36 18.35
N LEU A 50 -35.27 -8.45 17.64
CA LEU A 50 -34.25 -9.31 17.03
C LEU A 50 -33.36 -8.53 16.04
N GLN A 51 -33.96 -7.68 15.20
CA GLN A 51 -33.20 -6.84 14.28
C GLN A 51 -32.23 -5.91 15.03
N LYS A 52 -32.70 -5.26 16.09
CA LYS A 52 -31.86 -4.38 16.91
C LYS A 52 -30.71 -5.14 17.57
N GLU A 53 -30.99 -6.29 18.19
CA GLU A 53 -29.98 -7.16 18.81
C GLU A 53 -28.96 -7.67 17.77
N LEU A 54 -29.41 -8.00 16.56
CA LEU A 54 -28.53 -8.38 15.46
C LEU A 54 -27.62 -7.22 15.04
N TYR A 55 -28.15 -6.00 14.89
CA TYR A 55 -27.36 -4.82 14.58
C TYR A 55 -26.31 -4.52 15.65
N GLU A 56 -26.64 -4.71 16.92
CA GLU A 56 -25.69 -4.60 18.03
C GLU A 56 -24.60 -5.68 17.93
N CYS A 57 -24.95 -6.93 17.60
CA CYS A 57 -23.95 -8.00 17.39
C CYS A 57 -22.99 -7.68 16.23
N VAL A 58 -23.51 -7.14 15.11
CA VAL A 58 -22.70 -6.83 13.92
C VAL A 58 -21.63 -5.77 14.21
N GLN A 59 -21.87 -4.85 15.15
CA GLN A 59 -20.86 -3.87 15.56
C GLN A 59 -19.61 -4.53 16.17
N HIS A 60 -19.76 -5.72 16.75
CA HIS A 60 -18.67 -6.48 17.36
C HIS A 60 -18.02 -7.49 16.41
N ILE A 61 -18.26 -7.43 15.09
CA ILE A 61 -17.75 -8.44 14.14
C ILE A 61 -16.22 -8.57 14.10
N GLN A 62 -15.51 -7.49 14.44
CA GLN A 62 -14.04 -7.48 14.51
C GLN A 62 -13.48 -7.98 15.85
N ASP A 63 -14.32 -8.17 16.87
CA ASP A 63 -13.92 -8.62 18.21
C ASP A 63 -14.58 -9.97 18.57
N PRO A 64 -13.91 -11.10 18.26
CA PRO A 64 -14.45 -12.45 18.45
C PRO A 64 -14.99 -12.79 19.87
N PRO A 65 -14.35 -12.39 20.98
CA PRO A 65 -14.88 -12.64 22.32
C PRO A 65 -16.15 -11.82 22.61
N ALA A 66 -16.21 -10.54 22.25
CA ALA A 66 -17.39 -9.70 22.47
C ALA A 66 -18.58 -10.13 21.60
N LEU A 67 -18.32 -10.51 20.35
CA LEU A 67 -19.33 -11.07 19.45
C LEU A 67 -19.96 -12.34 20.03
N ARG A 68 -19.14 -13.27 20.53
CA ARG A 68 -19.63 -14.52 21.13
C ARG A 68 -20.53 -14.26 22.33
N ALA A 69 -20.18 -13.30 23.18
CA ALA A 69 -20.99 -12.94 24.34
C ALA A 69 -22.37 -12.39 23.92
N HIS A 70 -22.41 -11.46 22.96
CA HIS A 70 -23.66 -10.86 22.46
C HIS A 70 -24.53 -11.88 21.72
N VAL A 71 -23.96 -12.72 20.87
CA VAL A 71 -24.71 -13.78 20.18
C VAL A 71 -25.27 -14.80 21.17
N THR A 72 -24.53 -15.15 22.22
CA THR A 72 -25.02 -16.05 23.28
C THR A 72 -26.16 -15.43 24.06
N ALA A 73 -26.10 -14.12 24.34
CA ALA A 73 -27.17 -13.38 24.99
C ALA A 73 -28.44 -13.32 24.13
N MET A 74 -28.29 -12.99 22.83
CA MET A 74 -29.38 -12.99 21.84
C MET A 74 -30.01 -14.38 21.67
N TYR A 75 -29.20 -15.45 21.71
CA TYR A 75 -29.71 -16.82 21.65
C TYR A 75 -30.58 -17.15 22.87
N LYS A 76 -30.13 -16.80 24.08
CA LYS A 76 -30.87 -17.04 25.33
C LYS A 76 -32.18 -16.24 25.42
N SER A 77 -32.23 -15.03 24.86
CA SER A 77 -33.44 -14.20 24.90
C SER A 77 -34.50 -14.68 23.90
N ASN A 78 -34.08 -15.16 22.72
CA ASN A 78 -34.97 -15.43 21.60
C ASN A 78 -35.30 -16.92 21.39
N VAL A 79 -34.49 -17.85 21.92
CA VAL A 79 -34.73 -19.29 21.80
C VAL A 79 -35.26 -19.83 23.13
N THR A 80 -36.57 -20.08 23.19
CA THR A 80 -37.25 -20.68 24.35
C THR A 80 -37.47 -22.19 24.21
N VAL A 81 -37.27 -22.73 23.01
CA VAL A 81 -37.36 -24.17 22.70
C VAL A 81 -36.09 -24.55 21.96
N ASP A 82 -35.37 -25.56 22.47
CA ASP A 82 -34.21 -26.11 21.79
C ASP A 82 -34.64 -26.66 20.42
N LEU A 83 -34.35 -25.90 19.36
CA LEU A 83 -34.50 -26.41 18.01
C LEU A 83 -33.48 -27.53 17.79
N PRO A 84 -33.85 -28.60 17.06
CA PRO A 84 -32.87 -29.60 16.63
C PRO A 84 -31.75 -28.87 15.90
N ARG A 85 -30.53 -29.08 16.38
CA ARG A 85 -29.34 -28.50 15.80
C ARG A 85 -29.25 -29.02 14.37
N ASN A 86 -29.63 -28.21 13.38
CA ASN A 86 -29.41 -28.55 11.98
C ASN A 86 -27.91 -28.83 11.84
N GLU A 87 -27.56 -30.08 11.57
CA GLU A 87 -26.21 -30.46 11.25
C GLU A 87 -25.79 -29.61 10.06
N MET A 88 -24.75 -28.79 10.23
CA MET A 88 -24.23 -27.95 9.15
C MET A 88 -23.88 -28.86 7.98
N ASP A 89 -24.33 -28.47 6.77
CA ASP A 89 -24.06 -29.22 5.54
C ASP A 89 -22.56 -29.52 5.44
N ALA A 90 -22.22 -30.81 5.25
CA ALA A 90 -20.86 -31.29 5.13
C ALA A 90 -20.06 -30.52 4.05
N ASN A 91 -20.73 -30.06 2.99
CA ASN A 91 -20.12 -29.23 1.95
C ASN A 91 -19.64 -27.87 2.47
N VAL A 92 -20.44 -27.23 3.35
CA VAL A 92 -20.09 -25.93 3.94
C VAL A 92 -18.87 -26.07 4.86
N ILE A 93 -18.80 -27.17 5.61
CA ILE A 93 -17.65 -27.46 6.49
C ILE A 93 -16.38 -27.68 5.66
N HIS A 94 -16.47 -28.45 4.56
CA HIS A 94 -15.34 -28.70 3.68
C HIS A 94 -14.84 -27.42 2.99
N GLU A 95 -15.73 -26.58 2.45
CA GLU A 95 -15.34 -25.31 1.85
C GLU A 95 -14.73 -24.35 2.88
N TYR A 96 -15.25 -24.32 4.11
CA TYR A 96 -14.66 -23.54 5.19
C TYR A 96 -13.22 -23.99 5.49
N HIS A 97 -12.96 -25.29 5.57
CA HIS A 97 -11.61 -25.83 5.77
C HIS A 97 -10.67 -25.46 4.62
N ARG A 98 -11.12 -25.61 3.38
CA ARG A 98 -10.35 -25.24 2.19
C ARG A 98 -9.97 -23.75 2.19
N HIS A 99 -10.93 -22.86 2.51
CA HIS A 99 -10.67 -21.42 2.62
C HIS A 99 -9.69 -21.10 3.75
N LYS A 100 -9.84 -21.75 4.90
CA LYS A 100 -8.95 -21.60 6.05
C LYS A 100 -7.51 -22.01 5.67
N GLU A 101 -7.34 -23.18 5.06
CA GLU A 101 -6.03 -23.67 4.61
C GLU A 101 -5.36 -22.72 3.60
N TYR A 102 -6.13 -22.19 2.65
CA TYR A 102 -5.62 -21.20 1.70
C TYR A 102 -5.10 -19.95 2.41
N LEU A 103 -5.89 -19.43 3.36
CA LEU A 103 -5.53 -18.20 4.09
C LEU A 103 -4.30 -18.42 4.98
N GLU A 104 -4.23 -19.56 5.66
CA GLU A 104 -3.07 -19.94 6.46
C GLU A 104 -1.81 -20.13 5.60
N SER A 105 -1.95 -20.77 4.43
CA SER A 105 -0.84 -20.96 3.48
C SER A 105 -0.35 -19.62 2.94
N SER A 106 -1.27 -18.72 2.58
CA SER A 106 -0.95 -17.36 2.12
C SER A 106 -0.23 -16.56 3.21
N LEU A 107 -0.70 -16.63 4.47
CA LEU A 107 -0.05 -15.98 5.59
C LEU A 107 1.36 -16.53 5.82
N ARG A 108 1.53 -17.86 5.79
CA ARG A 108 2.85 -18.50 5.91
C ARG A 108 3.79 -18.06 4.80
N TYR A 109 3.31 -18.01 3.55
CA TYR A 109 4.09 -17.56 2.41
C TYR A 109 4.50 -16.09 2.54
N LEU A 110 3.56 -15.21 2.95
CA LEU A 110 3.82 -13.80 3.16
C LEU A 110 4.83 -13.59 4.29
N HIS A 111 4.68 -14.30 5.40
CA HIS A 111 5.62 -14.28 6.52
C HIS A 111 7.01 -14.75 6.09
N HIS A 112 7.10 -15.83 5.32
CA HIS A 112 8.38 -16.32 4.79
C HIS A 112 9.06 -15.27 3.89
N LYS A 113 8.31 -14.66 2.97
CA LYS A 113 8.82 -13.58 2.12
C LYS A 113 9.29 -12.38 2.95
N PHE A 114 8.52 -11.96 3.94
CA PHE A 114 8.88 -10.85 4.82
C PHE A 114 10.18 -11.12 5.57
N VAL A 115 10.32 -12.31 6.17
CA VAL A 115 11.54 -12.71 6.87
C VAL A 115 12.74 -12.76 5.92
N ALA A 116 12.57 -13.31 4.72
CA ALA A 116 13.62 -13.35 3.70
C ALA A 116 14.04 -11.94 3.26
N ASP A 117 13.09 -11.03 3.07
CA ASP A 117 13.32 -9.65 2.65
C ASP A 117 14.05 -8.84 3.73
N VAL A 118 13.58 -8.92 4.98
CA VAL A 118 14.25 -8.30 6.14
C VAL A 118 15.66 -8.87 6.34
N GLY A 119 15.83 -10.18 6.22
CA GLY A 119 17.13 -10.84 6.29
C GLY A 119 18.07 -10.38 5.17
N GLY A 120 17.57 -10.33 3.93
CA GLY A 120 18.28 -9.84 2.75
C GLY A 120 18.76 -8.41 2.95
N HIS A 121 17.85 -7.49 3.28
CA HIS A 121 18.17 -6.09 3.55
C HIS A 121 19.22 -5.92 4.65
N ARG A 122 19.14 -6.69 5.75
CA ARG A 122 20.15 -6.64 6.81
C ARG A 122 21.52 -7.04 6.28
N THR A 123 21.61 -8.14 5.53
CA THR A 123 22.90 -8.60 4.97
C THR A 123 23.46 -7.63 3.94
N GLU A 124 22.60 -7.05 3.09
CA GLU A 124 22.99 -6.07 2.09
C GLU A 124 23.50 -4.78 2.74
N ASN A 125 22.81 -4.27 3.76
CA ASN A 125 23.24 -3.09 4.50
C ASN A 125 24.65 -3.30 5.11
N ILE A 126 24.90 -4.46 5.73
CA ILE A 126 26.23 -4.78 6.27
C ILE A 126 27.29 -4.80 5.16
N LYS A 127 27.00 -5.41 4.00
CA LYS A 127 27.91 -5.42 2.85
C LYS A 127 28.21 -4.00 2.35
N VAL A 128 27.19 -3.18 2.16
CA VAL A 128 27.34 -1.77 1.74
C VAL A 128 28.18 -0.99 2.76
N MET A 129 27.97 -1.19 4.06
CA MET A 129 28.80 -0.55 5.10
C MET A 129 30.27 -1.01 5.04
N GLN A 130 30.52 -2.29 4.78
CA GLN A 130 31.87 -2.83 4.61
C GLN A 130 32.57 -2.25 3.37
N ASP A 131 31.87 -2.23 2.23
CA ASP A 131 32.38 -1.68 0.98
C ASP A 131 32.66 -0.18 1.12
N ASN A 132 31.76 0.57 1.76
CA ASN A 132 31.98 1.98 2.09
C ASN A 132 33.23 2.18 2.95
N MET A 133 33.47 1.29 3.93
CA MET A 133 34.66 1.37 4.77
C MET A 133 35.95 1.07 3.97
N LEU A 134 35.92 0.10 3.05
CA LEU A 134 37.03 -0.20 2.16
C LEU A 134 37.32 0.96 1.21
N LEU A 135 36.29 1.54 0.61
CA LEU A 135 36.40 2.72 -0.26
C LEU A 135 36.99 3.92 0.50
N ILE A 136 36.57 4.16 1.75
CA ILE A 136 37.16 5.23 2.59
C ILE A 136 38.64 4.98 2.85
N LYS A 137 39.03 3.72 3.13
CA LYS A 137 40.46 3.37 3.29
C LYS A 137 41.23 3.66 2.02
N GLU A 138 40.71 3.27 0.85
CA GLU A 138 41.35 3.51 -0.45
C GLU A 138 41.43 5.01 -0.79
N ILE A 139 40.39 5.79 -0.51
CA ILE A 139 40.43 7.25 -0.66
C ILE A 139 41.55 7.85 0.22
N ASN A 140 41.72 7.33 1.44
CA ASN A 140 42.75 7.82 2.35
C ASN A 140 44.16 7.43 1.91
N THR A 141 44.39 6.21 1.41
CA THR A 141 45.69 5.80 0.83
C THR A 141 46.03 6.65 -0.38
N GLN A 142 45.08 6.86 -1.30
CA GLN A 142 45.27 7.72 -2.47
C GLN A 142 45.56 9.18 -2.10
N ARG A 143 44.87 9.72 -1.09
CA ARG A 143 45.17 11.06 -0.55
C ARG A 143 46.59 11.15 0.01
N ALA A 144 47.04 10.12 0.74
CA ALA A 144 48.42 10.07 1.26
C ALA A 144 49.46 10.00 0.13
N HIS A 145 49.24 9.15 -0.89
CA HIS A 145 50.09 9.05 -2.07
C HIS A 145 50.16 10.37 -2.84
N ASN A 146 49.02 11.02 -3.08
CA ASN A 146 48.96 12.33 -3.74
C ASN A 146 49.68 13.42 -2.94
N LYS A 147 49.55 13.42 -1.61
CA LYS A 147 50.28 14.36 -0.75
C LYS A 147 51.78 14.14 -0.81
N ALA A 148 52.23 12.88 -0.84
CA ALA A 148 53.64 12.53 -0.99
C ALA A 148 54.18 12.96 -2.37
N ALA A 149 53.47 12.63 -3.45
CA ALA A 149 53.83 13.03 -4.81
C ALA A 149 53.90 14.56 -4.96
N LYS A 150 52.93 15.29 -4.38
CA LYS A 150 52.93 16.76 -4.36
C LYS A 150 54.16 17.32 -3.64
N ARG A 151 54.54 16.77 -2.48
CA ARG A 151 55.76 17.18 -1.75
C ARG A 151 57.03 16.96 -2.57
N VAL A 152 57.13 15.82 -3.25
CA VAL A 152 58.26 15.53 -4.15
C VAL A 152 58.33 16.57 -5.26
N LEU A 153 57.22 16.83 -5.94
CA LEU A 153 57.15 17.83 -7.00
C LEU A 153 57.51 19.24 -6.50
N GLU A 154 56.97 19.65 -5.35
CA GLU A 154 57.31 20.93 -4.71
C GLU A 154 58.81 21.05 -4.40
N SER A 155 59.45 19.97 -3.92
CA SER A 155 60.89 19.95 -3.65
C SER A 155 61.72 20.10 -4.94
N GLN A 156 61.33 19.43 -6.03
CA GLN A 156 61.98 19.54 -7.33
C GLN A 156 61.83 20.93 -7.92
N VAL A 157 60.63 21.52 -7.84
CA VAL A 157 60.37 22.90 -8.27
C VAL A 157 61.18 23.89 -7.44
N ASN A 158 61.29 23.70 -6.13
CA ASN A 158 62.10 24.56 -5.26
C ASN A 158 63.60 24.43 -5.55
N MET A 159 64.10 23.23 -5.86
CA MET A 159 65.47 23.02 -6.35
C MET A 159 65.69 23.78 -7.66
N LEU A 160 64.81 23.59 -8.65
CA LEU A 160 64.89 24.30 -9.94
C LEU A 160 64.87 25.83 -9.77
N LYS A 161 64.04 26.36 -8.86
CA LYS A 161 64.02 27.80 -8.54
C LYS A 161 65.33 28.28 -7.90
N ARG A 162 65.95 27.49 -7.00
CA ARG A 162 67.24 27.84 -6.38
C ARG A 162 68.39 27.81 -7.39
N PHE A 163 68.42 26.84 -8.30
CA PHE A 163 69.39 26.80 -9.40
C PHE A 163 69.12 27.91 -10.46
N GLY A 164 67.86 28.33 -10.62
CA GLY A 164 67.47 29.45 -11.49
C GLY A 164 67.78 30.85 -10.95
N THR A 165 68.17 31.00 -9.68
CA THR A 165 68.51 32.30 -9.08
C THR A 165 69.99 32.68 -9.12
N SER A 166 70.87 31.89 -9.75
CA SER A 166 72.31 32.18 -9.86
C SER A 166 72.74 32.81 -11.20
N SER A 167 71.85 33.47 -11.94
CA SER A 167 72.25 34.22 -13.14
C SER A 167 71.68 35.63 -13.14
N LYS A 168 72.38 36.54 -12.45
CA LYS A 168 72.27 37.99 -12.64
C LYS A 168 73.66 38.57 -12.92
N HIS A 169 74.17 38.41 -14.14
CA HIS A 169 75.04 39.41 -14.79
C HIS A 169 75.23 39.08 -16.27
N ARG A 170 74.52 39.80 -17.16
CA ARG A 170 75.10 40.79 -18.09
C ARG A 170 74.06 41.24 -19.10
N ARG A 171 73.93 42.57 -19.21
CA ARG A 171 73.31 43.27 -20.33
C ARG A 171 74.14 43.05 -21.59
N ALA A 172 73.50 42.78 -22.73
CA ALA A 172 73.53 43.63 -23.93
C ALA A 172 73.05 42.86 -25.18
N ALA A 173 72.35 43.62 -26.04
CA ALA A 173 72.02 43.39 -27.44
C ALA A 173 71.05 42.26 -27.80
N GLY A 174 69.87 42.67 -28.28
CA GLY A 174 68.93 41.78 -28.95
C GLY A 174 69.40 41.36 -30.34
N VAL A 175 68.86 40.25 -30.83
CA VAL A 175 67.91 40.18 -31.96
C VAL A 175 67.66 38.70 -32.27
N VAL A 176 66.45 38.26 -31.92
CA VAL A 176 65.49 37.43 -32.68
C VAL A 176 66.00 36.34 -33.64
N TYR A 177 65.67 35.10 -33.22
CA TYR A 177 65.16 33.93 -33.97
C TYR A 177 66.09 32.82 -34.46
N SER A 178 65.53 31.62 -34.29
CA SER A 178 65.79 30.32 -34.93
C SER A 178 66.97 29.50 -34.44
N SER A 179 66.66 28.56 -33.55
CA SER A 179 67.55 27.47 -33.16
C SER A 179 67.31 26.27 -34.08
N THR A 180 68.31 25.90 -34.86
CA THR A 180 68.40 24.62 -35.58
C THR A 180 69.41 23.68 -34.90
N ALA A 181 68.96 22.44 -34.78
CA ALA A 181 69.72 21.17 -34.77
C ALA A 181 70.66 20.85 -33.59
N VAL A 182 70.18 19.96 -32.70
CA VAL A 182 70.99 18.83 -32.24
C VAL A 182 70.14 17.56 -32.34
N VAL A 183 70.73 16.58 -33.02
CA VAL A 183 70.23 15.26 -33.38
C VAL A 183 70.09 14.37 -32.14
N GLY A 184 68.96 13.66 -32.04
CA GLY A 184 68.69 12.64 -31.03
C GLY A 184 67.31 12.03 -31.25
N ASP A 185 67.32 10.77 -31.71
CA ASP A 185 66.23 9.96 -32.25
C ASP A 185 64.88 10.05 -31.50
N ARG A 186 63.79 10.29 -32.23
CA ARG A 186 62.43 10.46 -31.69
C ARG A 186 61.43 9.79 -32.65
N PRO A 187 60.50 8.95 -32.17
CA PRO A 187 59.54 8.29 -33.03
C PRO A 187 58.53 9.30 -33.58
N GLU A 188 58.25 9.18 -34.87
CA GLU A 188 57.25 9.98 -35.58
C GLU A 188 55.85 9.76 -34.97
N THR A 189 55.32 10.79 -34.34
CA THR A 189 53.88 10.93 -34.10
C THR A 189 53.45 12.25 -34.69
N SER A 190 52.61 12.17 -35.72
CA SER A 190 51.90 13.27 -36.38
C SER A 190 51.46 14.33 -35.37
N HIS A 191 52.02 15.53 -35.48
CA HIS A 191 51.59 16.70 -34.72
C HIS A 191 50.21 17.15 -35.22
N GLU A 192 49.15 16.58 -34.66
CA GLU A 192 47.87 17.28 -34.64
C GLU A 192 48.01 18.49 -33.72
N GLU A 193 47.66 19.68 -34.23
CA GLU A 193 47.76 20.91 -33.47
C GLU A 193 46.99 20.75 -32.13
N PRO A 194 47.54 21.24 -31.01
CA PRO A 194 46.89 21.12 -29.69
C PRO A 194 45.48 21.74 -29.69
N ALA A 195 45.20 22.68 -30.60
CA ALA A 195 43.88 23.24 -30.84
C ALA A 195 42.88 22.19 -31.38
N SER A 196 43.29 21.36 -32.34
CA SER A 196 42.48 20.28 -32.91
C SER A 196 42.14 19.22 -31.87
N ILE A 197 43.10 18.87 -31.00
CA ILE A 197 42.89 17.92 -29.89
C ILE A 197 41.86 18.48 -28.89
N ILE A 198 41.94 19.78 -28.57
CA ILE A 198 40.99 20.43 -27.66
C ILE A 198 39.59 20.48 -28.29
N GLU A 199 39.49 20.75 -29.59
CA GLU A 199 38.22 20.81 -30.31
C GLU A 199 37.55 19.42 -30.42
N ASN A 200 38.33 18.39 -30.72
CA ASN A 200 37.87 17.00 -30.70
C ASN A 200 37.42 16.55 -29.31
N ASN A 201 38.14 16.95 -28.25
CA ASN A 201 37.74 16.68 -26.88
C ASN A 201 36.45 17.41 -26.49
N LYS A 202 36.26 18.67 -26.94
CA LYS A 202 35.01 19.41 -26.72
C LYS A 202 33.82 18.73 -27.42
N ALA A 203 33.99 18.29 -28.66
CA ALA A 203 32.96 17.57 -29.40
C ALA A 203 32.59 16.24 -28.72
N LYS A 204 33.59 15.50 -28.21
CA LYS A 204 33.37 14.24 -27.50
C LYS A 204 32.69 14.44 -26.13
N ILE A 205 33.04 15.50 -25.40
CA ILE A 205 32.34 15.87 -24.16
C ILE A 205 30.89 16.26 -24.46
N ALA A 206 30.61 16.96 -25.56
CA ALA A 206 29.26 17.31 -25.96
C ALA A 206 28.40 16.07 -26.28
N SER A 207 28.94 15.09 -27.02
CA SER A 207 28.20 13.86 -27.33
C SER A 207 27.95 13.00 -26.09
N LEU A 208 28.93 12.90 -25.19
CA LEU A 208 28.77 12.19 -23.92
C LEU A 208 27.71 12.85 -23.02
N ARG A 209 27.66 14.18 -22.98
CA ARG A 209 26.61 14.90 -22.24
C ARG A 209 25.22 14.69 -22.83
N ALA A 210 25.09 14.66 -24.16
CA ALA A 210 23.83 14.36 -24.82
C ALA A 210 23.35 12.92 -24.55
N LEU A 211 24.28 11.95 -24.55
CA LEU A 211 23.98 10.55 -24.23
C LEU A 211 23.52 10.38 -22.77
N VAL A 212 24.19 11.06 -21.83
CA VAL A 212 23.78 11.05 -20.42
C VAL A 212 22.39 11.64 -20.25
N ALA A 213 22.07 12.75 -20.92
CA ALA A 213 20.73 13.34 -20.87
C ALA A 213 19.65 12.41 -21.43
N ASP A 214 19.92 11.66 -22.51
CA ASP A 214 18.99 10.66 -23.05
C ASP A 214 18.79 9.47 -22.10
N LEU A 215 19.88 8.96 -21.51
CA LEU A 215 19.82 7.88 -20.53
C LEU A 215 19.11 8.28 -19.23
N GLU A 216 19.31 9.52 -18.76
CA GLU A 216 18.60 10.08 -17.62
C GLU A 216 17.11 10.27 -17.94
N GLY A 217 16.77 10.77 -19.13
CA GLY A 217 15.38 10.87 -19.59
C GLY A 217 14.68 9.50 -19.66
N ARG A 218 15.39 8.47 -20.11
CA ARG A 218 14.92 7.07 -20.12
C ARG A 218 14.73 6.49 -18.72
N LEU A 219 15.62 6.80 -17.77
CA LEU A 219 15.45 6.37 -16.37
C LEU A 219 14.29 7.07 -15.65
N VAL A 220 14.04 8.34 -15.96
CA VAL A 220 12.92 9.10 -15.39
C VAL A 220 11.58 8.60 -15.96
N SER A 221 11.52 8.24 -17.24
CA SER A 221 10.31 7.68 -17.89
C SER A 221 10.02 6.23 -17.49
N ASN A 222 11.04 5.45 -17.09
CA ASN A 222 10.87 4.07 -16.60
C ASN A 222 10.75 3.96 -15.07
N ARG A 223 10.60 5.08 -14.34
CA ARG A 223 10.27 5.02 -12.91
C ARG A 223 8.84 4.50 -12.75
N PRO A 224 8.62 3.36 -12.09
CA PRO A 224 7.26 2.90 -11.81
C PRO A 224 6.55 3.94 -10.93
N TYR A 225 5.45 4.48 -11.44
CA TYR A 225 4.49 5.34 -10.74
C TYR A 225 3.95 4.58 -9.51
N SER A 226 4.69 4.59 -8.40
CA SER A 226 4.33 3.79 -7.22
C SER A 226 4.80 4.37 -5.89
N ARG A 227 5.25 5.63 -5.87
CA ARG A 227 5.50 6.35 -4.62
C ARG A 227 4.99 7.78 -4.78
N GLU A 228 4.09 8.17 -3.88
CA GLU A 228 3.59 9.54 -3.61
C GLU A 228 2.20 9.96 -4.12
N ILE A 229 1.23 9.04 -4.27
CA ILE A 229 -0.18 9.43 -4.16
C ILE A 229 -0.89 8.45 -3.23
N LEU A 230 -0.96 8.82 -1.95
CA LEU A 230 -1.96 8.25 -1.04
C LEU A 230 -3.35 8.62 -1.60
N PRO A 231 -4.31 7.68 -1.63
CA PRO A 231 -5.67 8.01 -2.01
C PRO A 231 -6.23 9.11 -1.11
N PRO A 232 -7.06 10.03 -1.64
CA PRO A 232 -7.71 11.04 -0.82
C PRO A 232 -8.57 10.33 0.23
N MET A 233 -8.27 10.57 1.50
CA MET A 233 -9.13 10.17 2.61
C MET A 233 -10.38 11.05 2.55
N ASP A 234 -11.43 10.56 1.91
CA ASP A 234 -12.75 11.13 2.07
C ASP A 234 -13.21 10.91 3.52
N GLY A 235 -13.40 12.02 4.23
CA GLY A 235 -14.15 12.00 5.48
C GLY A 235 -13.44 12.63 6.67
N VAL A 236 -13.17 13.93 6.63
CA VAL A 236 -13.27 14.77 7.84
C VAL A 236 -13.94 16.09 7.44
N ASN A 237 -15.28 16.07 7.41
CA ASN A 237 -16.06 17.30 7.46
C ASN A 237 -15.89 17.90 8.85
N THR A 238 -14.96 18.86 8.99
CA THR A 238 -14.95 19.77 10.13
C THR A 238 -16.13 20.73 9.98
N VAL A 239 -17.18 20.44 10.74
CA VAL A 239 -18.27 21.37 11.04
C VAL A 239 -17.67 22.59 11.73
N SER A 240 -17.82 23.76 11.12
CA SER A 240 -17.86 25.08 11.77
C SER A 240 -19.13 25.77 11.32
#